data_AF-A0A326QK00-F1
#
_entry.id   AF-A0A326QK00-F1
#
_cell.length_a   1.000
_cell.length_b   1.000
_cell.length_c   1.000
_cell.angle_alpha   90.00
_cell.angle_beta   90.00
_cell.angle_gamma   90.00
#
_symmetry.space_group_name_H-M   'P 1'
#
loop_
_entity.id
_entity.type
_entity.pdbx_description
1 polymer ?
#
loop_
_entity_poly.entity_id
_entity_poly.type
_entity_poly.pdbx_seq_one_letter_code
_entity_poly.pdbx_strand_id
1 'polypeptide(L)'
;MVFAISALTLFLPLDPTNPTWQLRVVGGVIQAAPLALVGFLLLHGAAHLDPERSRYTLRLATARQRALAAALGFVLLVPLQATALWTLFTADADQLAQRRASTEATFVALRSAVGEATTPQELQREMRVLRGPAINDQQLDQPIAALRTQTMRNLDRTQAVMDQKLRGPDQKGIIELVQNGIRIGVSGLAFAFAFALGALQCRPASARRCRSVMGVFSRPRSRDLVPSRVPASSVTTRR
;
A
#
# COMPACT_ATOMS: atom_id res chain seq x y z
N MET A 1 10.22 21.54 -3.33
CA MET A 1 10.30 20.85 -4.64
C MET A 1 10.95 19.48 -4.55
N VAL A 2 12.06 19.31 -3.80
CA VAL A 2 12.78 18.02 -3.66
C VAL A 2 11.85 16.85 -3.31
N PHE A 3 10.97 17.01 -2.31
CA PHE A 3 10.03 15.96 -1.92
C PHE A 3 9.08 15.51 -3.04
N ALA A 4 8.58 16.43 -3.86
CA ALA A 4 7.67 16.08 -4.96
C ALA A 4 8.39 15.26 -6.03
N ILE A 5 9.67 15.55 -6.26
CA ILE A 5 10.52 14.79 -7.20
C ILE A 5 10.79 13.39 -6.64
N SER A 6 11.17 13.27 -5.36
CA SER A 6 11.38 11.97 -4.70
C SER A 6 10.10 11.13 -4.67
N ALA A 7 8.95 11.74 -4.40
CA ALA A 7 7.66 11.07 -4.46
C ALA A 7 7.30 10.65 -5.89
N LEU A 8 7.65 11.44 -6.92
CA LEU A 8 7.42 11.07 -8.32
C LEU A 8 8.28 9.87 -8.73
N THR A 9 9.53 9.80 -8.27
CA THR A 9 10.42 8.67 -8.60
C THR A 9 9.92 7.34 -8.04
N LEU A 10 9.12 7.37 -6.98
CA LEU A 10 8.47 6.19 -6.40
C LEU A 10 7.43 5.57 -7.34
N PHE A 11 6.85 6.34 -8.26
CA PHE A 11 5.85 5.85 -9.20
C PHE A 11 6.45 5.26 -10.48
N LEU A 12 7.77 5.41 -10.73
CA LEU A 12 8.41 4.85 -11.93
C LEU A 12 9.14 3.54 -11.59
N PRO A 13 8.94 2.46 -12.36
CA PRO A 13 7.94 2.27 -13.43
C PRO A 13 6.52 2.08 -12.86
N LEU A 14 5.48 2.62 -13.51
CA LEU A 14 4.09 2.42 -13.07
C LEU A 14 3.65 1.00 -13.42
N ASP A 15 3.63 0.11 -12.42
CA ASP A 15 3.12 -1.25 -12.56
C ASP A 15 2.10 -1.54 -11.45
N PRO A 16 0.85 -1.09 -11.62
CA PRO A 16 -0.19 -1.30 -10.62
C PRO A 16 -0.59 -2.78 -10.48
N THR A 17 -0.14 -3.66 -11.36
CA THR A 17 -0.40 -5.11 -11.28
C THR A 17 0.64 -5.86 -10.46
N ASN A 18 1.83 -5.29 -10.28
CA ASN A 18 2.91 -5.93 -9.56
C ASN A 18 2.80 -5.70 -8.04
N PRO A 19 2.64 -6.76 -7.21
CA PRO A 19 2.50 -6.61 -5.76
C PRO A 19 3.74 -6.00 -5.12
N THR A 20 4.93 -6.25 -5.65
CA THR A 20 6.19 -5.65 -5.17
C THR A 20 6.21 -4.15 -5.41
N TRP A 21 5.69 -3.69 -6.56
CA TRP A 21 5.54 -2.26 -6.83
C TRP A 21 4.56 -1.61 -5.86
N GLN A 22 3.38 -2.22 -5.66
CA GLN A 22 2.36 -1.70 -4.75
C GLN A 22 2.92 -1.55 -3.33
N LEU A 23 3.60 -2.58 -2.80
CA LEU A 23 4.21 -2.54 -1.46
C LEU A 23 5.26 -1.44 -1.34
N ARG A 24 6.10 -1.23 -2.37
CA ARG A 24 7.11 -0.17 -2.39
C ARG A 24 6.47 1.21 -2.37
N VAL A 25 5.45 1.43 -3.20
CA VAL A 25 4.71 2.71 -3.26
C VAL A 25 4.02 2.99 -1.92
N VAL A 26 3.31 2.02 -1.37
CA VAL A 26 2.65 2.12 -0.06
C VAL A 26 3.66 2.48 1.03
N GLY A 27 4.79 1.78 1.08
CA GLY A 27 5.87 2.06 2.04
C GLY A 27 6.44 3.47 1.89
N GLY A 28 6.70 3.91 0.66
CA GLY A 28 7.21 5.25 0.38
C GLY A 28 6.23 6.35 0.76
N VAL A 29 4.94 6.19 0.45
CA VAL A 29 3.89 7.16 0.81
C VAL A 29 3.75 7.27 2.34
N ILE A 30 3.83 6.15 3.06
CA ILE A 30 3.71 6.14 4.52
C ILE A 30 4.94 6.77 5.19
N GLN A 31 6.14 6.52 4.68
CA GLN A 31 7.36 7.19 5.17
C GLN A 31 7.35 8.70 4.91
N ALA A 32 6.70 9.13 3.82
CA ALA A 32 6.53 10.52 3.44
C ALA A 32 5.41 11.26 4.22
N ALA A 33 4.47 10.51 4.82
CA ALA A 33 3.29 11.07 5.48
C ALA A 33 3.59 12.03 6.65
N PRO A 34 4.55 11.77 7.57
CA PRO A 34 4.86 12.68 8.67
C PRO A 34 5.23 14.08 8.21
N LEU A 35 5.99 14.20 7.11
CA LEU A 35 6.41 15.49 6.58
C LEU A 35 5.21 16.31 6.07
N ALA A 36 4.27 15.65 5.38
CA ALA A 36 3.03 16.29 4.94
C ALA A 36 2.18 16.76 6.13
N LEU A 37 2.14 15.97 7.21
CA LEU A 37 1.39 16.29 8.42
C LEU A 37 2.00 17.49 9.17
N VAL A 38 3.32 17.53 9.29
CA VAL A 38 4.05 18.68 9.84
C VAL A 38 3.75 19.94 9.03
N GLY A 39 3.85 19.88 7.69
CA GLY A 39 3.52 21.01 6.82
C GLY A 39 2.07 21.49 6.98
N PHE A 40 1.13 20.56 7.15
CA PHE A 40 -0.27 20.89 7.43
C PHE A 40 -0.44 21.56 8.80
N LEU A 41 0.24 21.07 9.83
CA LEU A 41 0.19 21.63 11.18
C LEU A 41 0.77 23.06 11.23
N LEU A 42 1.88 23.30 10.56
CA LEU A 42 2.48 24.63 10.40
C LEU A 42 1.53 25.60 9.71
N LEU A 43 0.86 25.17 8.63
CA LEU A 43 -0.12 26.00 7.94
C LEU A 43 -1.33 26.32 8.84
N HIS A 44 -1.75 25.37 9.66
CA HIS A 44 -2.83 25.57 10.63
C HIS A 44 -2.43 26.55 11.73
N GLY A 45 -1.21 26.42 12.27
CA GLY A 45 -0.66 27.34 13.26
C GLY A 45 -0.53 28.76 12.71
N ALA A 46 0.00 28.92 11.49
CA ALA A 46 0.12 30.22 10.84
C ALA A 46 -1.23 30.92 10.64
N ALA A 47 -2.27 30.15 10.26
CA ALA A 47 -3.63 30.69 10.13
C ALA A 47 -4.25 31.08 11.48
N HIS A 48 -3.83 30.46 12.59
CA HIS A 48 -4.30 30.81 13.92
C HIS A 48 -3.62 32.09 14.46
N LEU A 49 -2.34 32.28 14.13
CA LEU A 49 -1.55 33.46 14.52
C LEU A 49 -1.98 34.75 13.82
N ASP A 50 -2.39 34.68 12.55
CA ASP A 50 -2.78 35.86 11.75
C ASP A 50 -4.09 35.61 10.96
N PRO A 51 -5.26 35.70 11.62
CA PRO A 51 -6.55 35.43 10.99
C PRO A 51 -7.01 36.52 10.01
N GLU A 52 -6.44 37.72 10.05
CA GLU A 52 -6.88 38.85 9.20
C GLU A 52 -6.36 38.77 7.76
N ARG A 53 -5.27 38.03 7.53
CA ARG A 53 -4.74 37.83 6.18
C ARG A 53 -5.54 36.78 5.39
N SER A 54 -6.44 37.27 4.55
CA SER A 54 -7.24 36.52 3.56
C SER A 54 -6.46 35.46 2.74
N ARG A 55 -5.15 35.67 2.48
CA ARG A 55 -4.33 34.72 1.71
C ARG A 55 -4.13 33.37 2.43
N TYR A 56 -4.10 33.35 3.75
CA TYR A 56 -3.91 32.10 4.51
C TYR A 56 -5.19 31.28 4.58
N THR A 57 -6.35 31.92 4.66
CA THR A 57 -7.65 31.22 4.70
C THR A 57 -7.94 30.51 3.37
N LEU A 58 -7.61 31.13 2.24
CA LEU A 58 -7.76 30.50 0.91
C LEU A 58 -6.82 29.29 0.73
N ARG A 59 -5.56 29.40 1.16
CA ARG A 59 -4.58 28.30 1.13
C ARG A 59 -4.95 27.17 2.08
N LEU A 60 -5.53 27.50 3.24
CA LEU A 60 -5.99 26.51 4.20
C LEU A 60 -7.20 25.74 3.64
N ALA A 61 -8.11 26.39 2.92
CA ALA A 61 -9.24 25.72 2.27
C ALA A 61 -8.79 24.69 1.22
N THR A 62 -7.81 25.06 0.37
CA THR A 62 -7.25 24.10 -0.61
C THR A 62 -6.44 23.00 0.06
N ALA A 63 -5.68 23.31 1.11
CA ALA A 63 -4.97 22.31 1.90
C ALA A 63 -5.93 21.31 2.58
N ARG A 64 -7.10 21.75 3.05
CA ARG A 64 -8.13 20.86 3.62
C ARG A 64 -8.72 19.90 2.58
N GLN A 65 -9.02 20.39 1.38
CA GLN A 65 -9.48 19.53 0.29
C GLN A 65 -8.44 18.46 -0.05
N ARG A 66 -7.15 18.85 -0.07
CA ARG A 66 -6.03 17.91 -0.28
C ARG A 66 -5.85 16.93 0.88
N ALA A 67 -6.00 17.38 2.12
CA ALA A 67 -5.94 16.52 3.30
C ALA A 67 -7.07 15.48 3.31
N LEU A 68 -8.28 15.87 2.88
CA LEU A 68 -9.41 14.95 2.75
C LEU A 68 -9.17 13.92 1.63
N ALA A 69 -8.63 14.35 0.48
CA ALA A 69 -8.22 13.45 -0.58
C ALA A 69 -7.12 12.48 -0.12
N ALA A 70 -6.13 12.96 0.66
CA ALA A 70 -5.09 12.12 1.24
C ALA A 70 -5.66 11.10 2.23
N ALA A 71 -6.58 11.52 3.12
CA ALA A 71 -7.25 10.62 4.06
C ALA A 71 -8.00 9.49 3.33
N LEU A 72 -8.75 9.82 2.28
CA LEU A 72 -9.39 8.82 1.42
C LEU A 72 -8.37 7.90 0.75
N GLY A 73 -7.26 8.45 0.27
CA GLY A 73 -6.15 7.67 -0.27
C GLY A 73 -5.62 6.65 0.75
N PHE A 74 -5.31 7.07 1.97
CA PHE A 74 -4.84 6.16 3.03
C PHE A 74 -5.85 5.09 3.41
N VAL A 75 -7.15 5.41 3.43
CA VAL A 75 -8.20 4.40 3.66
C VAL A 75 -8.23 3.39 2.52
N LEU A 76 -8.08 3.83 1.27
CA LEU A 76 -8.05 2.96 0.10
C LEU A 76 -6.76 2.12 0.00
N LEU A 77 -5.66 2.57 0.60
CA LEU A 77 -4.41 1.82 0.67
C LEU A 77 -4.54 0.52 1.48
N VAL A 78 -5.38 0.48 2.51
CA VAL A 78 -5.54 -0.70 3.38
C VAL A 78 -6.03 -1.94 2.61
N PRO A 79 -7.17 -1.90 1.87
CA PRO A 79 -7.60 -3.05 1.10
C PRO A 79 -6.62 -3.39 -0.03
N LEU A 80 -5.96 -2.39 -0.63
CA LEU A 80 -4.95 -2.61 -1.66
C LEU A 80 -3.74 -3.39 -1.10
N GLN A 81 -3.26 -3.03 0.09
CA GLN A 81 -2.17 -3.73 0.74
C GLN A 81 -2.55 -5.18 1.10
N ALA A 82 -3.80 -5.41 1.53
CA ALA A 82 -4.29 -6.74 1.86
C ALA A 82 -4.33 -7.66 0.63
N THR A 83 -4.82 -7.17 -0.51
CA THR A 83 -4.83 -7.96 -1.76
C THR A 83 -3.41 -8.20 -2.31
N ALA A 84 -2.51 -7.22 -2.19
CA ALA A 84 -1.11 -7.38 -2.57
C ALA A 84 -0.40 -8.47 -1.76
N LEU A 85 -0.61 -8.48 -0.43
CA LEU A 85 -0.05 -9.50 0.45
C LEU A 85 -0.63 -10.87 0.09
N TRP A 86 -1.95 -10.97 -0.08
CA TRP A 86 -2.60 -12.22 -0.43
C TRP A 86 -2.06 -12.82 -1.74
N THR A 87 -1.97 -11.99 -2.79
CA THR A 87 -1.46 -12.42 -4.10
C THR A 87 0.01 -12.84 -4.05
N LEU A 88 0.83 -12.17 -3.24
CA LEU A 88 2.22 -12.56 -3.03
C LEU A 88 2.31 -13.94 -2.38
N PHE A 89 1.50 -14.20 -1.35
CA PHE A 89 1.46 -15.51 -0.68
C PHE A 89 1.02 -16.65 -1.61
N THR A 90 0.00 -16.42 -2.44
CA THR A 90 -0.48 -17.45 -3.38
C THR A 90 0.49 -17.68 -4.53
N ALA A 91 1.06 -16.61 -5.11
CA ALA A 91 2.00 -16.73 -6.22
C ALA A 91 3.30 -17.41 -5.80
N ASP A 92 3.81 -17.10 -4.60
CA ASP A 92 5.00 -17.76 -4.07
C ASP A 92 4.76 -19.25 -3.78
N ALA A 93 3.56 -19.62 -3.31
CA ALA A 93 3.22 -21.02 -3.04
C ALA A 93 3.23 -21.86 -4.31
N ASP A 94 2.61 -21.38 -5.39
CA ASP A 94 2.54 -22.10 -6.67
C ASP A 94 3.93 -22.17 -7.34
N GLN A 95 4.67 -21.07 -7.37
CA GLN A 95 6.03 -21.06 -7.91
C GLN A 95 6.96 -21.97 -7.11
N LEU A 96 6.83 -22.01 -5.78
CA LEU A 96 7.62 -22.89 -4.93
C LEU A 96 7.26 -24.35 -5.16
N ALA A 97 5.98 -24.68 -5.27
CA ALA A 97 5.51 -26.03 -5.58
C ALA A 97 6.04 -26.50 -6.94
N GLN A 98 5.97 -25.64 -7.97
CA GLN A 98 6.49 -25.95 -9.30
C GLN A 98 8.02 -26.13 -9.30
N ARG A 99 8.76 -25.27 -8.60
CA ARG A 99 10.22 -25.41 -8.44
C ARG A 99 10.61 -26.69 -7.69
N ARG A 100 9.84 -27.06 -6.65
CA ARG A 100 10.05 -28.34 -5.94
C ARG A 100 9.80 -29.52 -6.86
N ALA A 101 8.70 -29.53 -7.60
CA ALA A 101 8.36 -30.60 -8.53
C ALA A 101 9.42 -30.76 -9.63
N SER A 102 9.89 -29.66 -10.23
CA SER A 102 10.95 -29.71 -11.26
C SER A 102 12.29 -30.18 -10.70
N THR A 103 12.61 -29.77 -9.47
CA THR A 103 13.86 -30.17 -8.79
C THR A 103 13.84 -31.66 -8.44
N GLU A 104 12.73 -32.15 -7.88
CA GLU A 104 12.56 -33.57 -7.55
C GLU A 104 12.64 -34.44 -8.81
N ALA A 105 11.96 -34.05 -9.89
CA ALA A 105 12.05 -34.77 -11.17
C ALA A 105 13.49 -34.85 -11.70
N THR A 106 14.27 -33.77 -11.52
CA THR A 106 15.69 -33.74 -11.92
C THR A 106 16.53 -34.69 -11.06
N PHE A 107 16.30 -34.75 -9.75
CA PHE A 107 17.00 -35.69 -8.87
C PHE A 107 16.63 -37.15 -9.15
N VAL A 108 15.36 -37.44 -9.45
CA VAL A 108 14.92 -38.78 -9.87
C VAL A 108 15.62 -39.20 -11.17
N ALA A 109 15.69 -38.31 -12.17
CA ALA A 109 16.40 -38.57 -13.42
C ALA A 109 17.91 -38.80 -13.19
N LEU A 110 18.55 -37.97 -12.36
CA LEU A 110 19.97 -38.15 -11.99
C LEU A 110 20.21 -39.48 -11.28
N ARG A 111 19.31 -39.91 -10.39
CA ARG A 111 19.44 -41.20 -9.69
C ARG A 111 19.31 -42.39 -10.63
N SER A 112 18.35 -42.36 -11.56
CA SER A 112 18.19 -43.41 -12.58
C SER A 112 19.41 -43.48 -13.49
N ALA A 113 19.89 -42.35 -13.99
CA ALA A 113 21.10 -42.29 -14.83
C ALA A 113 22.34 -42.85 -14.13
N VAL A 114 22.54 -42.55 -12.85
CA VAL A 114 23.66 -43.07 -12.05
C VAL A 114 23.52 -44.58 -11.79
N GLY A 115 22.29 -45.09 -11.67
CA GLY A 115 21.98 -46.51 -11.49
C GLY A 115 22.20 -47.33 -12.76
N GLU A 116 21.84 -46.77 -13.92
CA GLU A 116 21.90 -47.41 -15.23
C GLU A 116 23.29 -47.36 -15.88
N ALA A 117 24.11 -46.35 -15.57
CA ALA A 117 25.44 -46.20 -16.14
C ALA A 117 26.34 -47.42 -15.85
N THR A 118 26.85 -48.03 -16.92
CA THR A 118 27.72 -49.22 -16.87
C THR A 118 29.21 -48.84 -16.88
N THR A 119 29.54 -47.66 -17.40
CA THR A 119 30.93 -47.17 -17.49
C THR A 119 31.09 -45.76 -16.88
N PRO A 120 32.30 -45.39 -16.41
CA PRO A 120 32.56 -44.04 -15.91
C PRO A 120 32.34 -42.94 -16.95
N GLN A 121 32.65 -43.21 -18.23
CA GLN A 121 32.43 -42.24 -19.31
C GLN A 121 30.93 -42.03 -19.59
N GLU A 122 30.13 -43.10 -19.57
CA GLU A 122 28.68 -43.03 -19.70
C GLU A 122 28.08 -42.22 -18.54
N LEU A 123 28.51 -42.48 -17.31
CA LEU A 123 28.09 -41.71 -16.13
C LEU A 123 28.42 -40.22 -16.30
N GLN A 124 29.63 -39.89 -16.74
CA GLN A 124 30.02 -38.49 -16.96
C GLN A 124 29.18 -37.82 -18.05
N ARG A 125 28.87 -38.56 -19.13
CA ARG A 125 28.01 -38.07 -20.22
C ARG A 125 26.60 -37.78 -19.72
N GLU A 126 25.98 -38.72 -19.03
CA GLU A 126 24.62 -38.57 -18.48
C GLU A 126 24.54 -37.43 -17.47
N MET A 127 25.53 -37.31 -16.58
CA MET A 127 25.61 -36.19 -15.62
C MET A 127 25.74 -34.84 -16.34
N ARG A 128 26.49 -34.75 -17.45
CA ARG A 128 26.57 -33.50 -18.24
C ARG A 128 25.24 -33.17 -18.93
N VAL A 129 24.54 -34.16 -19.48
CA VAL A 129 23.23 -33.98 -20.12
C VAL A 129 22.21 -33.43 -19.12
N LEU A 130 22.20 -33.99 -17.91
CA LEU A 130 21.29 -33.58 -16.83
C LEU A 130 21.77 -32.36 -16.03
N ARG A 131 22.86 -31.70 -16.45
CA ARG A 131 23.51 -30.57 -15.75
C ARG A 131 23.86 -30.88 -14.28
N GLY A 132 24.21 -32.12 -14.00
CA GLY A 132 24.71 -32.59 -12.72
C GLY A 132 26.13 -32.10 -12.42
N PRO A 133 26.63 -32.34 -11.20
CA PRO A 133 28.00 -32.01 -10.81
C PRO A 133 29.04 -32.62 -11.76
N ALA A 134 30.04 -31.84 -12.14
CA ALA A 134 31.14 -32.34 -12.94
C ALA A 134 31.96 -33.37 -12.13
N ILE A 135 32.21 -34.52 -12.74
CA ILE A 135 33.12 -35.54 -12.21
C ILE A 135 34.54 -35.16 -12.65
N ASN A 136 35.46 -35.04 -11.69
CA ASN A 136 36.86 -34.72 -11.97
C ASN A 136 37.55 -35.89 -12.67
N ASP A 137 38.54 -35.60 -13.51
CA ASP A 137 39.24 -36.63 -14.28
C ASP A 137 39.94 -37.67 -13.39
N GLN A 138 40.44 -37.26 -12.23
CA GLN A 138 41.02 -38.16 -11.21
C GLN A 138 40.03 -39.18 -10.63
N GLN A 139 38.72 -38.92 -10.74
CA GLN A 139 37.68 -39.83 -10.25
C GLN A 139 37.27 -40.85 -11.32
N LEU A 140 37.63 -40.64 -12.59
CA LEU A 140 37.32 -41.56 -13.69
C LEU A 140 38.17 -42.84 -13.62
N ASP A 141 39.33 -42.78 -12.97
CA ASP A 141 40.22 -43.95 -12.76
C ASP A 141 39.71 -44.91 -11.67
N GLN A 142 38.66 -44.53 -10.93
CA GLN A 142 38.10 -45.36 -9.86
C GLN A 142 37.14 -46.43 -10.40
N PRO A 143 37.01 -47.59 -9.72
CA PRO A 143 36.02 -48.59 -10.08
C PRO A 143 34.61 -47.99 -10.02
N ILE A 144 33.79 -48.29 -11.04
CA ILE A 144 32.44 -47.73 -11.22
C ILE A 144 31.54 -47.88 -9.98
N ALA A 145 31.69 -48.98 -9.23
CA ALA A 145 30.93 -49.21 -7.99
C ALA A 145 31.24 -48.17 -6.89
N ALA A 146 32.52 -47.79 -6.74
CA ALA A 146 32.92 -46.76 -5.78
C ALA A 146 32.42 -45.39 -6.22
N LEU A 147 32.57 -45.07 -7.51
CA LEU A 147 32.11 -43.81 -8.10
C LEU A 147 30.59 -43.64 -7.96
N ARG A 148 29.80 -44.68 -8.26
CA ARG A 148 28.35 -44.69 -8.08
C ARG A 148 27.94 -44.39 -6.64
N THR A 149 28.60 -45.02 -5.68
CA THR A 149 28.33 -44.84 -4.24
C THR A 149 28.71 -43.44 -3.77
N GLN A 150 29.79 -42.86 -4.29
CA GLN A 150 30.18 -41.49 -3.98
C GLN A 150 29.20 -40.47 -4.59
N THR A 151 28.84 -40.65 -5.86
CA THR A 151 27.90 -39.78 -6.57
C THR A 151 26.52 -39.80 -5.93
N MET A 152 26.01 -40.97 -5.53
CA MET A 152 24.76 -41.10 -4.79
C MET A 152 24.78 -40.33 -3.47
N ARG A 153 25.84 -40.51 -2.66
CA ARG A 153 25.98 -39.76 -1.40
C ARG A 153 26.04 -38.24 -1.61
N ASN A 154 26.67 -37.79 -2.69
CA ASN A 154 26.72 -36.37 -3.04
C ASN A 154 25.35 -35.85 -3.51
N LEU A 155 24.60 -36.64 -4.29
CA LEU A 155 23.23 -36.32 -4.68
C LEU A 155 22.32 -36.22 -3.46
N ASP A 156 22.40 -37.17 -2.51
CA ASP A 156 21.58 -37.14 -1.29
C ASP A 156 21.86 -35.91 -0.43
N ARG A 157 23.15 -35.53 -0.27
CA ARG A 157 23.53 -34.31 0.44
C ARG A 157 23.03 -33.06 -0.29
N THR A 158 23.15 -33.03 -1.62
CA THR A 158 22.73 -31.88 -2.43
C THR A 158 21.21 -31.74 -2.39
N GLN A 159 20.46 -32.85 -2.48
CA GLN A 159 19.02 -32.86 -2.32
C GLN A 159 18.64 -32.34 -0.93
N ALA A 160 19.25 -32.85 0.14
CA ALA A 160 18.95 -32.37 1.50
C ALA A 160 19.21 -30.86 1.67
N VAL A 161 20.28 -30.32 1.08
CA VAL A 161 20.57 -28.87 1.10
C VAL A 161 19.55 -28.10 0.26
N MET A 162 19.17 -28.61 -0.90
CA MET A 162 18.16 -27.98 -1.77
C MET A 162 16.77 -28.02 -1.12
N ASP A 163 16.38 -29.13 -0.49
CA ASP A 163 15.13 -29.26 0.26
C ASP A 163 15.09 -28.28 1.44
N GLN A 164 16.22 -28.03 2.11
CA GLN A 164 16.30 -26.99 3.12
C GLN A 164 16.15 -25.58 2.55
N LYS A 165 16.67 -25.31 1.35
CA LYS A 165 16.50 -24.02 0.65
C LYS A 165 15.11 -23.85 0.04
N LEU A 166 14.45 -24.95 -0.31
CA LEU A 166 13.13 -24.99 -0.92
C LEU A 166 12.02 -25.15 0.13
N ARG A 167 12.31 -25.56 1.37
CA ARG A 167 11.47 -25.24 2.53
C ARG A 167 11.32 -23.72 2.48
N GLY A 168 10.07 -23.25 2.36
CA GLY A 168 9.74 -21.90 1.91
C GLY A 168 10.32 -20.79 2.80
N PRO A 169 9.93 -19.53 2.58
CA PRO A 169 10.40 -18.42 3.40
C PRO A 169 10.32 -18.79 4.88
N ASP A 170 11.42 -18.60 5.61
CA ASP A 170 11.53 -18.93 7.03
C ASP A 170 10.28 -18.41 7.74
N GLN A 171 9.72 -19.21 8.65
CA GLN A 171 8.49 -18.85 9.34
C GLN A 171 8.63 -17.48 10.02
N LYS A 172 9.85 -17.15 10.46
CA LYS A 172 10.24 -15.82 10.95
C LYS A 172 10.09 -14.71 9.91
N GLY A 173 10.54 -14.93 8.68
CA GLY A 173 10.41 -13.97 7.57
C GLY A 173 8.96 -13.67 7.21
N ILE A 174 8.08 -14.70 7.22
CA ILE A 174 6.64 -14.50 7.02
C ILE A 174 6.06 -13.65 8.16
N ILE A 175 6.39 -14.00 9.41
CA ILE A 175 5.91 -13.27 10.59
C ILE A 175 6.39 -11.82 10.57
N GLU A 176 7.65 -11.56 10.26
CA GLU A 176 8.21 -10.22 10.13
C GLU A 176 7.50 -9.43 9.02
N LEU A 177 7.23 -10.05 7.88
CA LEU A 177 6.51 -9.42 6.77
C LEU A 177 5.09 -9.03 7.19
N VAL A 178 4.37 -9.93 7.89
CA VAL A 178 3.02 -9.68 8.40
C VAL A 178 3.03 -8.60 9.47
N GLN A 179 3.95 -8.66 10.44
CA GLN A 179 4.10 -7.65 11.49
C GLN A 179 4.38 -6.28 10.91
N ASN A 180 5.30 -6.20 9.93
CA ASN A 180 5.59 -4.96 9.23
C ASN A 180 4.35 -4.48 8.45
N GLY A 181 3.64 -5.38 7.78
CA GLY A 181 2.38 -5.08 7.09
C GLY A 181 1.32 -4.48 8.01
N ILE A 182 1.09 -5.09 9.18
CA ILE A 182 0.16 -4.60 10.21
C ILE A 182 0.62 -3.22 10.73
N ARG A 183 1.91 -3.07 11.07
CA ARG A 183 2.45 -1.80 11.57
C ARG A 183 2.24 -0.67 10.56
N ILE A 184 2.50 -0.94 9.29
CA ILE A 184 2.29 -0.02 8.18
C ILE A 184 0.80 0.32 8.05
N GLY A 185 -0.10 -0.67 8.10
CA GLY A 185 -1.54 -0.48 8.03
C GLY A 185 -2.10 0.35 9.18
N VAL A 186 -1.68 0.08 10.42
CA VAL A 186 -2.07 0.85 11.62
C VAL A 186 -1.57 2.29 11.51
N SER A 187 -0.34 2.49 11.04
CA SER A 187 0.22 3.83 10.82
C SER A 187 -0.57 4.60 9.75
N GLY A 188 -0.94 3.93 8.65
CA GLY A 188 -1.78 4.51 7.59
C GLY A 188 -3.16 4.94 8.11
N LEU A 189 -3.81 4.11 8.92
CA LEU A 189 -5.07 4.46 9.59
C LEU A 189 -4.91 5.65 10.53
N ALA A 190 -3.86 5.66 11.37
CA ALA A 190 -3.58 6.76 12.27
C ALA A 190 -3.39 8.09 11.51
N PHE A 191 -2.68 8.07 10.38
CA PHE A 191 -2.56 9.24 9.51
C PHE A 191 -3.87 9.65 8.86
N ALA A 192 -4.67 8.69 8.37
CA ALA A 192 -6.00 8.98 7.83
C ALA A 192 -6.88 9.70 8.85
N PHE A 193 -6.88 9.23 10.11
CA PHE A 193 -7.57 9.87 11.21
C PHE A 193 -7.01 11.27 11.51
N ALA A 194 -5.69 11.43 11.57
CA ALA A 194 -5.07 12.73 11.82
C ALA A 194 -5.45 13.76 10.74
N PHE A 195 -5.41 13.39 9.46
CA PHE A 195 -5.83 14.27 8.36
C PHE A 195 -7.33 14.54 8.36
N ALA A 196 -8.16 13.55 8.67
CA ALA A 196 -9.61 13.73 8.79
C ALA A 196 -9.97 14.70 9.93
N LEU A 197 -9.37 14.52 11.11
CA LEU A 197 -9.58 15.42 12.26
C LEU A 197 -9.12 16.84 11.94
N GLY A 198 -7.95 16.99 11.32
CA GLY A 198 -7.43 18.29 10.90
C GLY A 198 -8.31 19.00 9.85
N ALA A 199 -9.00 18.24 9.00
CA ALA A 199 -9.98 18.79 8.07
C ALA A 199 -11.29 19.21 8.77
N LEU A 200 -11.71 18.48 9.81
CA LEU A 200 -12.97 18.69 10.53
C LEU A 200 -12.91 19.78 11.60
N GLN A 201 -11.76 19.99 12.27
CA GLN A 201 -11.60 20.88 13.44
C GLN A 201 -11.85 22.38 13.19
N CYS A 202 -12.17 22.81 11.97
CA CYS A 202 -12.37 24.22 11.65
C CYS A 202 -13.69 24.51 10.92
N ARG A 203 -14.79 24.01 11.48
CA ARG A 203 -16.14 24.54 11.22
C ARG A 203 -16.73 25.31 12.42
N PRO A 204 -16.08 26.35 12.98
CA PRO A 204 -16.79 27.26 13.90
C PRO A 204 -17.72 28.26 13.16
N ALA A 205 -17.69 28.30 11.81
CA ALA A 205 -18.41 29.31 11.04
C ALA A 205 -19.83 28.93 10.57
N SER A 206 -20.23 27.65 10.62
CA SER A 206 -21.59 27.25 10.24
C SER A 206 -22.64 27.54 11.31
N ALA A 207 -22.23 27.74 12.57
CA ALA A 207 -23.15 28.18 13.63
C ALA A 207 -23.71 29.60 13.37
N ARG A 208 -22.92 30.52 12.78
CA ARG A 208 -23.42 31.85 12.38
C ARG A 208 -24.24 31.82 11.09
N ARG A 209 -23.92 30.94 10.14
CA ARG A 209 -24.66 30.85 8.87
C ARG A 209 -26.01 30.14 9.04
N CYS A 210 -26.15 29.18 9.97
CA CYS A 210 -27.47 28.67 10.38
C CYS A 210 -28.28 29.70 11.18
N ARG A 211 -27.63 30.56 11.99
CA ARG A 211 -28.32 31.63 12.72
C ARG A 211 -28.81 32.76 11.79
N SER A 212 -28.12 33.02 10.68
CA SER A 212 -28.56 33.99 9.65
C SER A 212 -29.77 33.52 8.85
N VAL A 213 -29.99 32.20 8.70
CA VAL A 213 -31.18 31.68 8.00
C VAL A 213 -32.38 31.62 8.95
N MET A 214 -32.18 31.37 10.25
CA MET A 214 -33.25 31.47 11.24
C MET A 214 -33.62 32.93 11.59
N GLY A 215 -32.68 33.88 11.55
CA GLY A 215 -32.96 35.30 11.80
C GLY A 215 -33.81 35.99 10.73
N VAL A 216 -33.86 35.45 9.51
CA VAL A 216 -34.74 35.95 8.43
C VAL A 216 -36.20 35.55 8.66
N PHE A 217 -36.46 34.48 9.42
CA PHE A 217 -37.81 34.02 9.75
C PHE A 217 -38.42 34.65 11.01
N SER A 218 -37.66 35.46 11.74
CA SER A 218 -38.12 36.16 12.95
C SER A 218 -38.28 37.66 12.73
N ARG A 219 -38.83 38.09 11.58
CA ARG A 219 -39.46 39.41 11.50
C ARG A 219 -40.86 39.29 12.12
N PRO A 220 -41.12 39.82 13.32
CA PRO A 220 -42.49 39.99 13.79
C PRO A 220 -43.20 40.86 12.75
N ARG A 221 -44.31 40.34 12.24
CA ARG A 221 -45.23 41.05 11.35
C ARG A 221 -45.93 42.11 12.20
N SER A 222 -45.25 43.22 12.47
CA SER A 222 -45.86 44.42 13.03
C SER A 222 -46.88 44.91 12.01
N ARG A 223 -48.14 44.50 12.21
CA ARG A 223 -49.31 45.10 11.59
C ARG A 223 -49.49 46.48 12.22
N ASP A 224 -48.71 47.45 11.75
CA ASP A 224 -49.02 48.85 11.98
C ASP A 224 -50.06 49.30 10.95
N LEU A 225 -51.28 49.47 11.46
CA LEU A 225 -52.12 50.65 11.29
C LEU A 225 -52.43 51.10 9.84
N VAL A 226 -53.61 50.70 9.35
CA VAL A 226 -54.37 51.49 8.38
C VAL A 226 -55.19 52.52 9.17
N PRO A 227 -54.92 53.83 9.06
CA PRO A 227 -55.81 54.85 9.61
C PRO A 227 -57.11 54.88 8.78
N SER A 228 -58.24 54.64 9.46
CA SER A 228 -59.58 54.86 8.92
C SER A 228 -59.74 56.34 8.56
N ARG A 229 -59.71 56.66 7.25
CA ARG A 229 -60.11 57.97 6.74
C ARG A 229 -61.62 58.10 6.86
N VAL A 230 -62.05 59.00 7.72
CA VAL A 230 -63.40 59.57 7.74
C VAL A 230 -63.59 60.36 6.43
N PRO A 231 -64.60 60.04 5.59
CA PRO A 231 -64.99 60.93 4.51
C PRO A 231 -65.84 62.08 5.05
N ALA A 232 -65.34 63.30 4.86
CA ALA A 232 -66.09 64.53 5.03
C ALA A 232 -67.18 64.61 3.94
N SER A 233 -68.45 64.52 4.35
CA SER A 233 -69.60 64.93 3.54
C SER A 233 -69.76 66.44 3.63
N SER A 234 -69.14 67.13 2.68
CA SER A 234 -69.49 68.50 2.32
C SER A 234 -70.47 68.48 1.15
N VAL A 235 -71.32 69.52 1.10
CA VAL A 235 -72.02 70.09 -0.07
C VAL A 235 -73.46 69.56 -0.27
N THR A 236 -74.53 70.36 -0.45
CA THR A 236 -74.83 71.81 -0.44
C THR A 236 -76.35 71.94 -0.69
N THR A 237 -76.89 73.15 -0.53
CA THR A 237 -78.09 73.72 -1.19
C THR A 237 -79.46 73.42 -0.55
N ARG A 238 -80.40 74.36 -0.41
CA ARG A 238 -80.54 75.76 -0.86
C ARG A 238 -81.78 76.36 -0.15
N ARG A 239 -81.71 77.66 0.14
CA ARG A 239 -82.80 78.67 0.25
C ARG A 239 -84.11 78.29 0.95
#